data_AF-A0A1Q5TV66-F1
#
_entry.id   AF-A0A1Q5TV66-F1
#
_cell.length_a   1.000
_cell.length_b   1.000
_cell.length_c   1.000
_cell.angle_alpha   90.00
_cell.angle_beta   90.00
_cell.angle_gamma   90.00
#
_symmetry.space_group_name_H-M   'P 1'
#
loop_
_entity.id
_entity.type
_entity.pdbx_description
1 polymer ?
#
loop_
_entity_poly.entity_id
_entity_poly.type
_entity_poly.pdbx_seq_one_letter_code
_entity_poly.pdbx_strand_id
1 'polypeptide(L)'
;STTIITIAKQSTQADRVTVVALRAYTTKTSSEIAKIVGLSIATVNHIYARAIERGFDPIHTKITDEYVQDSPRTGRPTKQDPETVNTILSKVRLDRYGREKTCADIAGELSQEGKEILSSTVWTILRKAGLRKTKPTRKPRLSKKIRAKRLA
;
A
#
# COMPACT_ATOMS: atom_id res chain seq x y z
N SER A 1 -12.91 -42.11 3.58
CA SER A 1 -12.67 -41.02 4.54
C SER A 1 -12.51 -39.71 3.79
N THR A 2 -13.52 -38.85 3.86
CA THR A 2 -13.55 -37.57 3.14
C THR A 2 -12.82 -36.52 3.97
N THR A 3 -11.61 -36.13 3.56
CA THR A 3 -10.88 -35.00 4.14
C THR A 3 -11.62 -33.71 3.77
N ILE A 4 -12.47 -33.24 4.69
CA ILE A 4 -13.07 -31.91 4.59
C ILE A 4 -11.91 -30.93 4.68
N ILE A 5 -11.63 -30.23 3.57
CA ILE A 5 -10.71 -29.10 3.56
C ILE A 5 -11.38 -28.03 4.41
N THR A 6 -11.00 -27.94 5.68
CA THR A 6 -11.45 -26.89 6.59
C THR A 6 -10.90 -25.58 6.06
N ILE A 7 -11.73 -24.83 5.33
CA ILE A 7 -11.41 -23.47 4.90
C ILE A 7 -11.07 -22.69 6.18
N ALA A 8 -9.83 -22.21 6.28
CA ALA A 8 -9.36 -21.50 7.47
C ALA A 8 -10.22 -20.24 7.67
N LYS A 9 -11.06 -20.25 8.72
CA LYS A 9 -11.85 -19.08 9.13
C LYS A 9 -10.87 -17.95 9.48
N GLN A 10 -10.98 -16.83 8.77
CA GLN A 10 -10.27 -15.62 9.17
C GLN A 10 -10.89 -15.08 10.47
N SER A 11 -10.05 -14.64 11.40
CA SER A 11 -10.53 -14.08 12.67
C SER A 11 -11.08 -12.68 12.45
N THR A 12 -12.35 -12.48 12.83
CA THR A 12 -12.98 -11.16 12.87
C THR A 12 -12.50 -10.38 14.10
N GLN A 13 -12.74 -9.06 14.14
CA GLN A 13 -12.40 -8.25 15.32
C GLN A 13 -13.11 -8.77 16.58
N ALA A 14 -14.40 -9.13 16.48
CA ALA A 14 -15.17 -9.71 17.57
C ALA A 14 -14.54 -11.03 18.07
N ASP A 15 -14.16 -11.94 17.16
CA ASP A 15 -13.50 -13.20 17.53
C ASP A 15 -12.23 -12.92 18.36
N ARG A 16 -11.43 -11.93 17.98
CA ARG A 16 -10.18 -11.60 18.69
C ARG A 16 -10.43 -10.95 20.04
N VAL A 17 -11.43 -10.08 20.17
CA VAL A 17 -11.85 -9.54 21.47
C VAL A 17 -12.25 -10.69 22.39
N THR A 18 -13.05 -11.64 21.91
CA THR A 18 -13.46 -12.79 22.72
C THR A 18 -12.27 -13.66 23.13
N VAL A 19 -11.28 -13.86 22.26
CA VAL A 19 -10.05 -14.58 22.59
C VAL A 19 -9.28 -13.89 23.71
N VAL A 20 -9.03 -12.57 23.60
CA VAL A 20 -8.29 -11.82 24.62
C VAL A 20 -9.06 -11.81 25.94
N ALA A 21 -10.38 -11.60 25.91
CA ALA A 21 -11.23 -11.58 27.10
C ALA A 21 -11.27 -12.93 27.82
N LEU A 22 -11.50 -14.01 27.08
CA LEU A 22 -11.53 -15.36 27.66
C LEU A 22 -10.17 -15.73 28.23
N ARG A 23 -9.08 -15.35 27.58
CA ARG A 23 -7.74 -15.68 28.04
C ARG A 23 -7.29 -14.87 29.27
N ALA A 24 -7.74 -13.61 29.37
CA ALA A 24 -7.39 -12.73 30.48
C ALA A 24 -8.25 -12.98 31.73
N TYR A 25 -9.56 -13.16 31.55
CA TYR A 25 -10.52 -13.17 32.66
C TYR A 25 -11.00 -14.56 33.07
N THR A 26 -10.60 -15.62 32.36
CA THR A 26 -11.01 -17.00 32.70
C THR A 26 -9.82 -17.95 32.75
N THR A 27 -9.99 -19.08 33.43
CA THR A 27 -8.98 -20.15 33.54
C THR A 27 -9.00 -21.12 32.34
N LYS A 28 -9.69 -20.78 31.25
CA LYS A 28 -9.84 -21.64 30.09
C LYS A 28 -8.53 -21.87 29.33
N THR A 29 -8.35 -23.09 28.85
CA THR A 29 -7.18 -23.44 28.05
C THR A 29 -7.31 -22.91 26.61
N SER A 30 -6.19 -22.70 25.91
CA SER A 30 -6.22 -22.26 24.50
C SER A 30 -6.99 -23.22 23.60
N SER A 31 -7.05 -24.52 23.94
CA SER A 31 -7.83 -25.52 23.21
C SER A 31 -9.34 -25.32 23.37
N GLU A 32 -9.80 -25.02 24.58
CA GLU A 32 -11.22 -24.73 24.84
C GLU A 32 -11.65 -23.43 24.17
N ILE A 33 -10.82 -22.39 24.26
CA ILE A 33 -11.08 -21.10 23.61
C ILE A 33 -11.15 -21.28 22.09
N ALA A 34 -10.25 -22.07 21.51
CA ALA A 34 -10.26 -22.41 20.09
C ALA A 34 -11.57 -23.08 19.66
N LYS A 35 -12.10 -24.01 20.46
CA LYS A 35 -13.39 -24.66 20.21
C LYS A 35 -14.57 -23.69 20.30
N ILE A 36 -14.56 -22.77 21.27
CA ILE A 36 -15.63 -21.79 21.48
C ILE A 36 -15.70 -20.80 20.30
N VAL A 37 -14.57 -20.29 19.84
CA VAL A 37 -14.50 -19.25 18.80
C VAL A 37 -14.47 -19.85 17.38
N GLY A 38 -14.14 -21.14 17.27
CA GLY A 38 -13.98 -21.83 15.99
C GLY A 38 -12.70 -21.42 15.25
N LEU A 39 -11.60 -21.21 15.98
CA LEU A 39 -10.29 -20.86 15.43
C LEU A 39 -9.26 -21.96 15.72
N SER A 40 -8.13 -21.93 15.03
CA SER A 40 -7.01 -22.81 15.37
C SER A 40 -6.36 -22.37 16.69
N ILE A 41 -5.78 -23.32 17.43
CA ILE A 41 -5.05 -23.05 18.68
C ILE A 41 -3.89 -22.08 18.43
N ALA A 42 -3.19 -22.23 17.29
CA ALA A 42 -2.11 -21.32 16.88
C ALA A 42 -2.62 -19.88 16.70
N THR A 43 -3.78 -19.70 16.07
CA THR A 43 -4.41 -18.39 15.90
C THR A 43 -4.79 -17.76 17.23
N VAL A 44 -5.36 -18.53 18.17
CA VAL A 44 -5.70 -18.07 19.52
C VAL A 44 -4.46 -17.57 20.26
N ASN A 45 -3.38 -18.35 20.25
CA ASN A 45 -2.12 -17.98 20.89
C ASN A 45 -1.49 -16.74 20.24
N HIS A 46 -1.52 -16.64 18.90
CA HIS A 46 -0.98 -15.50 18.17
C HIS A 46 -1.73 -14.20 18.45
N ILE A 47 -3.07 -14.26 18.54
CA ILE A 47 -3.90 -13.12 18.91
C ILE A 47 -3.52 -12.62 20.31
N TYR A 48 -3.40 -13.53 21.28
CA TYR A 48 -3.08 -13.17 22.65
C TYR A 48 -1.66 -12.62 22.80
N ALA A 49 -0.67 -13.24 22.14
CA ALA A 49 0.70 -12.75 22.13
C ALA A 49 0.79 -11.33 21.55
N ARG A 50 0.11 -11.08 20.42
CA ARG A 50 0.06 -9.76 19.80
C ARG A 50 -0.59 -8.70 20.70
N ALA A 51 -1.60 -9.06 21.49
CA ALA A 51 -2.17 -8.14 22.46
C ALA A 51 -1.14 -7.74 23.52
N ILE A 52 -0.37 -8.70 24.05
CA ILE A 52 0.72 -8.45 25.02
C ILE A 52 1.83 -7.59 24.40
N GLU A 53 2.25 -7.88 23.16
CA GLU A 53 3.25 -7.07 22.44
C GLU A 53 2.85 -5.60 22.28
N ARG A 54 1.54 -5.34 22.24
CA ARG A 54 0.97 -3.99 22.19
C ARG A 54 0.79 -3.34 23.57
N GLY A 55 1.20 -4.00 24.65
CA GLY A 55 1.13 -3.50 26.01
C GLY A 55 -0.17 -3.84 26.75
N PHE A 56 -0.90 -4.88 26.34
CA PHE A 56 -2.05 -5.37 27.10
C PHE A 56 -1.61 -6.07 28.38
N ASP A 57 -2.07 -5.56 29.53
CA ASP A 57 -1.83 -6.15 30.85
C ASP A 57 -3.11 -6.82 31.40
N PRO A 58 -3.13 -8.17 31.52
CA PRO A 58 -4.34 -8.94 31.86
C PRO A 58 -4.96 -8.59 33.23
N ILE A 59 -4.19 -8.01 34.14
CA ILE A 59 -4.60 -7.75 35.53
C ILE A 59 -5.24 -6.36 35.68
N HIS A 60 -4.78 -5.38 34.91
CA HIS A 60 -5.06 -3.96 35.18
C HIS A 60 -5.73 -3.23 34.02
N THR A 61 -5.71 -3.79 32.81
CA THR A 61 -6.22 -3.09 31.62
C THR A 61 -7.56 -3.64 31.13
N LYS A 62 -8.44 -2.72 30.74
CA LYS A 62 -9.64 -3.05 29.97
C LYS A 62 -9.23 -3.30 28.52
N ILE A 63 -9.91 -4.23 27.87
CA ILE A 63 -9.65 -4.51 26.45
C ILE A 63 -10.18 -3.35 25.61
N THR A 64 -9.28 -2.63 24.96
CA THR A 64 -9.58 -1.60 23.97
C THR A 64 -9.27 -2.11 22.56
N ASP A 65 -9.81 -1.40 21.57
CA ASP A 65 -9.63 -1.73 20.15
C ASP A 65 -8.14 -1.75 19.72
N GLU A 66 -7.29 -0.94 20.36
CA GLU A 66 -5.86 -0.81 20.06
C GLU A 66 -5.11 -2.13 20.17
N TYR A 67 -5.49 -2.99 21.12
CA TYR A 67 -4.84 -4.30 21.32
C TYR A 67 -5.31 -5.36 20.32
N VAL A 68 -6.43 -5.14 19.64
CA VAL A 68 -7.15 -6.18 18.90
C VAL A 68 -7.19 -5.92 17.38
N GLN A 69 -7.28 -4.66 16.97
CA GLN A 69 -7.39 -4.27 15.56
C GLN A 69 -6.14 -4.67 14.75
N ASP A 70 -6.30 -5.09 13.49
CA ASP A 70 -5.12 -5.32 12.66
C ASP A 70 -4.38 -4.01 12.38
N SER A 71 -3.06 -4.04 12.55
CA SER A 71 -2.23 -2.93 12.09
C SER A 71 -2.37 -2.82 10.57
N PRO A 72 -2.37 -1.60 10.01
CA PRO A 72 -2.34 -1.39 8.58
C PRO A 72 -1.22 -2.24 7.98
N ARG A 73 -1.54 -3.00 6.92
CA ARG A 73 -0.52 -3.79 6.22
C ARG A 73 0.54 -2.82 5.71
N THR A 74 1.79 -3.04 6.12
CA THR A 74 2.93 -2.36 5.51
C THR A 74 2.97 -2.78 4.05
N GLY A 75 2.55 -1.87 3.17
CA GLY A 75 2.61 -2.09 1.73
C GLY A 75 4.07 -2.19 1.26
N ARG A 76 4.25 -2.51 -0.02
CA ARG A 76 5.58 -2.49 -0.64
C ARG A 76 6.17 -1.07 -0.51
N PRO A 77 7.39 -0.89 0.00
CA PRO A 77 8.02 0.43 0.05
C PRO A 77 8.14 0.97 -1.38
N THR A 78 7.56 2.15 -1.60
CA THR A 78 7.59 2.82 -2.90
C THR A 78 8.78 3.75 -2.97
N LYS A 79 9.41 3.88 -4.15
CA LYS A 79 10.42 4.93 -4.43
C LYS A 79 9.85 6.37 -4.40
N GLN A 80 8.59 6.56 -3.98
CA GLN A 80 7.88 7.83 -3.91
C GLN A 80 8.10 8.47 -2.53
N ASP A 81 9.36 8.77 -2.22
CA ASP A 81 9.69 9.52 -1.02
C ASP A 81 9.09 10.94 -1.08
N PRO A 82 8.50 11.47 0.01
CA PRO A 82 7.87 12.80 0.01
C PRO A 82 8.76 13.93 -0.50
N GLU A 83 10.06 13.93 -0.19
CA GLU A 83 10.98 14.98 -0.65
C GLU A 83 11.13 14.92 -2.18
N THR A 84 11.24 13.70 -2.69
CA THR A 84 11.35 13.41 -4.11
C THR A 84 10.10 13.82 -4.88
N VAL A 85 8.91 13.53 -4.33
CA VAL A 85 7.63 13.97 -4.90
C VAL A 85 7.58 15.51 -4.97
N ASN A 86 7.99 16.20 -3.90
CA ASN A 86 8.00 17.66 -3.87
C ASN A 86 8.97 18.26 -4.88
N THR A 87 10.15 17.64 -5.06
CA THR A 87 11.14 18.08 -6.06
C THR A 87 10.60 17.95 -7.49
N ILE A 88 9.90 16.85 -7.79
CA ILE A 88 9.24 16.65 -9.09
C ILE A 88 8.18 17.72 -9.33
N LEU A 89 7.35 17.99 -8.32
CA LEU A 89 6.26 18.97 -8.46
C LEU A 89 6.78 20.40 -8.59
N SER A 90 7.84 20.77 -7.88
CA SER A 90 8.45 22.10 -8.01
C SER A 90 9.04 22.30 -9.39
N LYS A 91 9.77 21.30 -9.93
CA LYS A 91 10.34 21.35 -11.29
C LYS A 91 9.27 21.54 -12.37
N VAL A 92 8.12 20.88 -12.23
CA VAL A 92 7.00 21.03 -13.18
C VAL A 92 6.28 22.37 -13.03
N ARG A 93 6.16 22.89 -11.80
CA ARG A 93 5.48 24.17 -11.53
C ARG A 93 6.33 25.39 -11.89
N LEU A 94 7.65 25.31 -11.73
CA LEU A 94 8.61 26.38 -12.04
C LEU A 94 8.94 26.49 -13.53
N ASP A 95 8.50 25.54 -14.35
CA ASP A 95 8.74 25.52 -15.79
C ASP A 95 7.95 26.64 -16.49
N ARG A 96 8.56 27.82 -16.53
CA ARG A 96 7.95 29.08 -17.00
C ARG A 96 8.01 29.24 -18.53
N TYR A 97 8.90 28.50 -19.19
CA TYR A 97 9.13 28.59 -20.63
C TYR A 97 8.33 27.47 -21.32
N GLY A 98 7.50 27.83 -22.31
CA GLY A 98 6.45 26.98 -22.90
C GLY A 98 6.87 25.70 -23.65
N ARG A 99 8.05 25.13 -23.36
CA ARG A 99 8.46 23.80 -23.80
C ARG A 99 8.24 22.80 -22.67
N GLU A 100 7.09 22.13 -22.71
CA GLU A 100 6.70 21.11 -21.74
C GLU A 100 7.80 20.03 -21.60
N LYS A 101 8.47 19.94 -20.44
CA LYS A 101 9.42 18.86 -20.14
C LYS A 101 8.72 17.50 -20.16
N THR A 102 9.35 16.49 -20.76
CA THR A 102 8.83 15.13 -20.75
C THR A 102 9.15 14.43 -19.42
N CYS A 103 8.43 13.35 -19.11
CA CYS A 103 8.76 12.53 -17.93
C CYS A 103 10.18 11.94 -18.00
N ALA A 104 10.74 11.76 -19.20
CA ALA A 104 12.11 11.31 -19.38
C ALA A 104 13.11 12.42 -19.04
N ASP A 105 12.83 13.66 -19.44
CA ASP A 105 13.69 14.81 -19.11
C ASP A 105 13.73 15.04 -17.59
N ILE A 106 12.56 15.01 -16.94
CA ILE A 106 12.45 15.17 -15.48
C ILE A 106 13.20 14.04 -14.76
N ALA A 107 13.07 12.79 -15.22
CA ALA A 107 13.80 11.67 -14.65
C ALA A 107 15.31 11.81 -14.85
N GLY A 108 15.76 12.30 -16.01
CA GLY A 108 17.18 12.59 -16.28
C GLY A 108 17.76 13.67 -15.37
N GLU A 109 17.03 14.77 -15.18
CA GLU A 109 17.41 15.83 -14.25
C GLU A 109 17.51 15.33 -12.79
N LEU A 110 16.58 14.46 -12.37
CA LEU A 110 16.62 13.85 -11.03
C LEU A 110 17.76 12.85 -10.90
N SER A 111 18.10 12.14 -11.96
CA SER A 111 19.25 11.23 -11.99
C SER A 111 20.56 11.99 -11.82
N GLN A 112 20.69 13.20 -12.37
CA GLN A 112 21.86 14.07 -12.16
C GLN A 112 21.96 14.55 -10.70
N GLU A 113 20.82 14.72 -10.02
CA GLU A 113 20.73 15.02 -8.58
C GLU A 113 20.90 13.77 -7.69
N GLY A 114 21.22 12.61 -8.27
CA GLY A 114 21.42 11.35 -7.55
C GLY A 114 20.15 10.57 -7.21
N LYS A 115 18.98 10.98 -7.72
CA LYS A 115 17.69 10.31 -7.50
C LYS A 115 17.32 9.43 -8.70
N GLU A 116 17.56 8.12 -8.58
CA GLU A 116 17.26 7.15 -9.64
C GLU A 116 15.77 6.76 -9.70
N ILE A 117 15.03 7.50 -10.53
CA ILE A 117 13.58 7.34 -10.70
C ILE A 117 13.26 7.05 -12.16
N LEU A 118 12.40 6.06 -12.40
CA LEU A 118 11.92 5.74 -13.74
C LEU A 118 10.95 6.82 -14.24
N SER A 119 10.94 7.06 -15.54
CA SER A 119 10.00 8.00 -16.18
C SER A 119 8.52 7.62 -15.93
N SER A 120 8.21 6.32 -15.83
CA SER A 120 6.88 5.80 -15.48
C SER A 120 6.47 6.13 -14.04
N THR A 121 7.41 6.15 -13.10
CA THR A 121 7.16 6.57 -11.71
C THR A 121 6.90 8.07 -11.63
N VAL A 122 7.63 8.90 -12.39
CA VAL A 122 7.34 10.35 -12.51
C VAL A 122 5.92 10.56 -13.04
N TRP A 123 5.54 9.85 -14.10
CA TRP A 123 4.18 9.91 -14.65
C TRP A 123 3.10 9.58 -13.61
N THR A 124 3.33 8.53 -12.80
CA THR A 124 2.39 8.11 -11.75
C THR A 124 2.25 9.19 -10.66
N ILE A 125 3.36 9.81 -10.25
CA ILE A 125 3.38 10.91 -9.27
C ILE A 125 2.60 12.12 -9.80
N LEU A 126 2.85 12.53 -11.05
CA LEU A 126 2.15 13.66 -11.67
C LEU A 126 0.65 13.41 -11.78
N ARG A 127 0.23 12.18 -12.13
CA ARG A 127 -1.18 11.79 -12.19
C ARG A 127 -1.85 11.84 -10.82
N LYS A 128 -1.18 11.35 -9.76
CA LYS A 128 -1.67 11.46 -8.38
C LYS A 128 -1.84 12.92 -7.94
N ALA A 129 -0.96 13.81 -8.38
CA ALA A 129 -1.01 15.25 -8.09
C ALA A 129 -2.02 16.04 -8.96
N GLY A 130 -2.82 15.36 -9.81
CA GLY A 130 -3.80 16.00 -10.68
C GLY A 130 -3.21 16.70 -11.91
N LEU A 131 -1.89 16.65 -12.10
CA LEU A 131 -1.22 17.26 -13.25
C LEU A 131 -1.43 16.39 -14.49
N ARG A 132 -2.16 16.92 -15.47
CA ARG A 132 -2.34 16.30 -16.78
C ARG A 132 -1.47 17.03 -17.79
N LYS A 133 -0.31 16.46 -18.16
CA LYS A 133 0.28 16.52 -19.51
C LYS A 133 1.65 15.84 -19.57
N THR A 134 1.75 14.86 -20.47
CA THR A 134 2.89 14.69 -21.39
C THR A 134 2.24 14.25 -22.69
N LYS A 135 2.05 15.15 -23.65
CA LYS A 135 1.66 14.67 -24.98
C LYS A 135 2.78 13.73 -25.43
N PRO A 136 2.50 12.46 -25.77
CA PRO A 136 3.51 11.62 -26.37
C PRO A 136 4.02 12.35 -27.61
N THR A 137 5.30 12.64 -27.68
CA THR A 137 5.97 13.16 -28.88
C THR A 137 6.06 12.03 -29.90
N ARG A 138 4.92 11.51 -30.35
CA ARG A 138 4.86 10.69 -31.55
C ARG A 138 4.69 11.67 -32.70
N LYS A 139 5.73 11.81 -33.52
CA LYS A 139 5.63 12.54 -34.80
C LYS A 139 4.38 12.02 -35.51
N PRO A 140 3.38 12.88 -35.83
CA PRO A 140 2.25 12.43 -36.61
C PRO A 140 2.79 11.84 -37.90
N ARG A 141 2.41 10.59 -38.20
CA ARG A 141 2.80 9.97 -39.47
C ARG A 141 2.20 10.80 -40.60
N LEU A 142 2.96 10.97 -41.68
CA LEU A 142 2.51 11.73 -42.85
C LEU A 142 1.23 11.08 -43.39
N SER A 143 0.11 11.82 -43.38
CA SER A 143 -1.15 11.28 -43.91
C SER A 143 -1.02 11.03 -45.41
N LYS A 144 -1.77 10.04 -45.94
CA LYS A 144 -1.75 9.72 -47.39
C LYS A 144 -2.00 10.96 -48.25
N LYS A 145 -2.87 11.87 -47.80
CA LYS A 145 -3.20 13.15 -48.45
C LYS A 145 -1.99 14.09 -48.54
N ILE A 146 -1.20 14.23 -47.47
CA ILE A 146 0.00 15.08 -47.45
C ILE A 146 1.12 14.46 -48.29
N ARG A 147 1.21 13.12 -48.31
CA ARG A 147 2.19 12.40 -49.14
C ARG A 147 1.91 12.56 -50.63
N ALA A 148 0.65 12.45 -51.05
CA ALA A 148 0.24 12.64 -52.44
C ALA A 148 0.52 14.07 -52.94
N LYS A 149 0.24 15.09 -52.11
CA LYS A 149 0.47 16.51 -52.45
C LYS A 149 1.95 16.90 -52.60
N ARG A 150 2.88 16.04 -52.18
CA ARG A 150 4.34 16.23 -52.33
C ARG A 150 4.92 15.49 -53.55
N LEU A 151 4.17 14.55 -54.10
CA LEU A 151 4.56 13.73 -55.25
C LEU A 151 3.86 14.18 -56.55
N ALA A 152 2.96 15.16 -56.45
CA ALA A 152 2.41 15.92 -57.56
C ALA A 152 3.23 17.19 -57.73
#